data_AF-A0A259D890-F1
#
_entry.id   AF-A0A259D890-F1
#
_cell.length_a   1.000
_cell.length_b   1.000
_cell.length_c   1.000
_cell.angle_alpha   90.00
_cell.angle_beta   90.00
_cell.angle_gamma   90.00
#
_symmetry.space_group_name_H-M   'P 1'
#
loop_
_entity.id
_entity.type
_entity.pdbx_description
1 polymer ?
#
loop_
_entity_poly.entity_id
_entity_poly.type
_entity_poly.pdbx_seq_one_letter_code
_entity_poly.pdbx_strand_id
1 'polypeptide(L)' 'RVKYVEQVMRSVKHGGYVIMSTFGPEGPEKCSGLEVVRYDSKNLHGQFGKSFKLINSSTELHKTPMGTTQQFLYCFCRME' A
#
# COMPACT_ATOMS: atom_id res chain seq x y z
N ARG A 1 -8.73 8.03 3.38
CA ARG A 1 -8.61 6.70 2.73
C ARG A 1 -9.68 6.51 1.66
N VAL A 2 -10.97 6.52 2.00
CA VAL A 2 -12.09 6.37 1.03
C VAL A 2 -11.93 7.23 -0.24
N LYS A 3 -11.68 8.53 -0.10
CA LYS A 3 -11.46 9.43 -1.26
C LYS A 3 -10.31 8.99 -2.18
N TYR A 4 -9.21 8.44 -1.65
CA TYR A 4 -8.12 7.93 -2.48
C TYR A 4 -8.55 6.70 -3.28
N VAL A 5 -9.27 5.77 -2.64
CA VAL A 5 -9.80 4.57 -3.30
C VAL A 5 -10.80 4.95 -4.40
N GLU A 6 -11.70 5.89 -4.12
CA GLU A 6 -12.64 6.42 -5.11
C GLU A 6 -11.95 7.04 -6.32
N GLN A 7 -10.86 7.78 -6.12
CA GLN A 7 -10.10 8.35 -7.24
C GLN A 7 -9.44 7.26 -8.08
N VAL A 8 -8.79 6.27 -7.45
CA VAL A 8 -8.19 5.15 -8.19
C VAL A 8 -9.26 4.39 -8.99
N MET A 9 -10.41 4.12 -8.39
CA MET A 9 -11.55 3.46 -9.07
C MET A 9 -12.08 4.24 -10.27
N ARG A 10 -12.00 5.58 -10.25
CA ARG A 10 -12.44 6.44 -11.37
C ARG A 10 -11.38 6.60 -12.45
N SER A 11 -10.10 6.51 -12.10
CA SER A 11 -8.99 6.80 -13.02
C SER A 11 -8.44 5.56 -13.72
N VAL A 12 -8.50 4.40 -13.07
CA VAL A 12 -8.00 3.14 -13.64
C VAL A 12 -9.09 2.53 -14.51
N LYS A 13 -8.72 2.10 -15.71
CA LYS A 13 -9.65 1.39 -16.61
C LYS A 13 -9.75 -0.07 -16.18
N HIS A 14 -10.88 -0.72 -16.50
CA HIS A 14 -11.01 -2.17 -16.36
C HIS A 14 -9.85 -2.90 -17.06
N GLY A 15 -9.27 -3.89 -16.39
CA GLY A 15 -8.07 -4.60 -16.82
C GLY A 15 -6.76 -3.86 -16.55
N GLY A 16 -6.81 -2.59 -16.10
CA GLY A 16 -5.67 -1.77 -15.74
C GLY A 16 -5.03 -2.18 -14.42
N TYR A 17 -3.85 -1.63 -14.14
CA TYR A 17 -3.00 -2.05 -13.03
C TYR A 17 -2.74 -0.91 -12.04
N VAL A 18 -2.57 -1.29 -10.77
CA VAL A 18 -2.20 -0.37 -9.69
C VAL A 18 -1.12 -1.03 -8.84
N ILE A 19 -0.05 -0.27 -8.56
CA ILE A 19 0.94 -0.63 -7.54
C ILE A 19 0.77 0.34 -6.39
N MET A 20 0.61 -0.18 -5.19
CA MET A 20 0.45 0.59 -3.96
C MET A 20 1.57 0.27 -3.01
N SER A 21 2.12 1.29 -2.35
CA SER A 21 3.13 1.13 -1.31
C SER A 21 2.73 1.89 -0.05
N THR A 22 2.98 1.27 1.10
CA THR A 22 2.76 1.84 2.44
C THR A 22 3.74 1.19 3.42
N PHE A 23 3.80 1.69 4.65
CA PHE A 23 4.55 1.01 5.71
C PHE A 23 4.01 -0.39 5.98
N GLY A 24 4.90 -1.38 5.97
CA GLY A 24 4.59 -2.77 6.31
C GLY A 24 4.37 -2.97 7.81
N PRO A 25 4.07 -4.20 8.27
CA PRO A 25 3.84 -4.49 9.68
C PRO A 25 5.02 -4.10 10.59
N GLU A 26 6.24 -4.25 10.07
CA GLU A 26 7.49 -3.88 10.76
C GLU A 26 7.98 -2.46 10.37
N GLY A 27 7.08 -1.63 9.85
CA GLY A 27 7.34 -0.22 9.59
C GLY A 27 7.45 0.61 10.88
N PRO A 28 7.88 1.87 10.78
CA PRO A 28 7.90 2.79 11.93
C PRO A 28 6.47 3.05 12.44
N GLU A 29 6.33 3.46 13.69
CA GLU A 29 5.04 3.90 14.25
C GLU A 29 4.72 5.35 13.90
N LYS A 30 5.77 6.16 13.68
CA LYS A 30 5.66 7.57 13.33
C LYS A 30 6.51 7.92 12.12
N CYS A 31 5.98 8.84 11.30
CA CYS A 31 6.72 9.48 10.22
C CYS A 31 6.43 10.98 10.25
N SER A 32 7.48 11.81 10.23
CA SER A 32 7.37 13.28 10.36
C SER A 32 6.56 13.72 11.59
N GLY A 33 6.70 12.98 12.70
CA GLY A 33 6.00 13.24 13.96
C GLY A 33 4.53 12.81 14.00
N LEU A 34 3.98 12.26 12.91
CA LEU A 34 2.61 11.80 12.81
C LEU A 34 2.53 10.29 12.96
N GLU A 35 1.48 9.80 13.63
CA GLU A 35 1.13 8.37 13.67
C GLU A 35 0.89 7.86 12.25
N VAL A 36 1.51 6.73 11.92
CA VAL A 36 1.28 6.06 10.64
C VAL A 36 0.38 4.86 10.82
N VAL A 37 -0.15 4.36 9.71
CA VAL A 37 -0.83 3.07 9.71
C VAL A 37 0.00 2.06 8.94
N ARG A 38 0.29 0.97 9.63
CA ARG A 38 1.01 -0.18 9.13
C ARG A 38 0.01 -1.19 8.60
N TYR A 39 0.30 -1.77 7.43
CA TYR A 39 -0.57 -2.75 6.80
C TYR A 39 0.20 -4.02 6.48
N ASP A 40 -0.47 -5.16 6.62
CA ASP A 40 -0.14 -6.35 5.84
C ASP A 40 -0.86 -6.32 4.48
N SER A 41 -0.52 -7.26 3.59
CA SER A 41 -1.07 -7.32 2.23
C SER A 41 -2.59 -7.50 2.21
N LYS A 42 -3.15 -8.26 3.15
CA LYS A 42 -4.59 -8.53 3.23
C LYS A 42 -5.36 -7.27 3.66
N ASN A 43 -4.87 -6.56 4.67
CA ASN A 43 -5.48 -5.36 5.19
C ASN A 43 -5.38 -4.19 4.21
N LEU A 44 -4.26 -4.06 3.48
CA LEU A 44 -4.11 -3.05 2.43
C LEU A 44 -5.03 -3.34 1.25
N HIS A 45 -5.00 -4.58 0.72
CA HIS A 45 -5.89 -5.00 -0.36
C HIS A 45 -7.37 -4.83 0.03
N GLY A 46 -7.72 -5.15 1.28
CA GLY A 46 -9.07 -4.96 1.82
C GLY A 46 -9.58 -3.51 1.75
N GLN A 47 -8.71 -2.49 1.71
CA GLN A 47 -9.15 -1.09 1.53
C GLN A 47 -9.75 -0.83 0.13
N PHE A 48 -9.34 -1.60 -0.87
CA PHE A 48 -9.76 -1.47 -2.26
C PHE A 48 -10.92 -2.41 -2.63
N GLY A 49 -11.19 -3.41 -1.79
CA GLY A 49 -12.31 -4.32 -1.93
C GLY A 49 -12.21 -5.25 -3.13
N LYS A 50 -13.36 -5.78 -3.56
CA LYS A 50 -13.44 -6.82 -4.61
C LYS A 50 -13.19 -6.32 -6.03
N SER A 51 -13.20 -5.00 -6.26
CA SER A 51 -12.97 -4.40 -7.58
C SER A 51 -11.51 -4.52 -8.05
N PHE A 52 -10.60 -4.84 -7.13
CA PHE A 52 -9.21 -5.11 -7.45
C PHE A 52 -8.85 -6.52 -7.05
N LYS A 53 -8.17 -7.22 -7.94
CA LYS A 53 -7.53 -8.50 -7.65
C LYS A 53 -6.07 -8.28 -7.29
N LEU A 54 -5.68 -8.73 -6.10
CA LEU A 54 -4.27 -8.79 -5.70
C LEU A 54 -3.56 -9.85 -6.55
N ILE A 55 -2.58 -9.41 -7.35
CA ILE A 55 -1.74 -10.30 -8.17
C ILE A 55 -0.52 -10.75 -7.37
N ASN A 56 0.14 -9.80 -6.70
CA ASN A 56 1.32 -10.08 -5.90
C ASN A 56 1.48 -9.05 -4.77
N SER A 57 2.22 -9.41 -3.73
CA SER A 57 2.64 -8.49 -2.69
C SER A 57 4.03 -8.85 -2.19
N SER A 58 4.83 -7.85 -1.83
CA SER A 58 6.17 -8.03 -1.28
C SER A 58 6.47 -7.00 -0.21
N THR A 59 7.41 -7.32 0.67
CA THR A 59 7.95 -6.36 1.63
C THR A 59 9.40 -6.04 1.30
N GLU A 60 9.80 -4.80 1.54
CA GLU A 60 11.17 -4.32 1.33
C GLU A 60 11.65 -3.55 2.57
N LEU A 61 12.91 -3.75 2.95
CA LEU A 61 13.55 -2.97 4.00
C LEU A 61 14.28 -1.78 3.38
N HIS A 62 13.73 -0.58 3.56
CA HIS A 62 14.33 0.65 3.09
C HIS A 62 15.27 1.25 4.14
N LYS A 63 16.54 1.47 3.79
CA LYS A 63 17.48 2.21 4.63
C LYS A 63 17.35 3.70 4.37
N THR A 64 16.93 4.44 5.38
CA THR A 64 16.83 5.90 5.34
C THR A 64 18.23 6.53 5.35
N PRO A 65 18.40 7.75 4.80
CA PRO A 65 19.65 8.50 4.90
C PRO A 65 20.12 8.74 6.34
N MET A 66 19.20 8.71 7.31
CA MET A 66 19.49 8.85 8.74
C MET A 66 20.00 7.55 9.41
N GLY A 67 20.19 6.47 8.65
CA GLY A 67 20.72 5.20 9.16
C GLY A 67 19.68 4.27 9.81
N THR A 68 18.41 4.67 9.86
CA THR A 68 17.30 3.79 10.32
C THR A 68 16.75 2.95 9.17
N THR A 69 16.09 1.84 9.49
CA THR A 69 15.42 0.98 8.50
C THR A 69 13.92 1.06 8.67
N GLN A 70 13.18 1.09 7.56
CA GLN A 70 11.72 1.11 7.55
C GLN A 70 11.22 0.03 6.58
N GLN A 71 10.35 -0.85 7.05
CA GLN A 71 9.72 -1.83 6.16
C GLN A 71 8.59 -1.19 5.36
N PHE A 72 8.64 -1.35 4.04
CA PHE A 72 7.55 -1.04 3.13
C PHE A 72 6.87 -2.32 2.66
N LEU A 73 5.56 -2.25 2.49
CA LEU A 73 4.74 -3.24 1.81
C LEU A 73 4.35 -2.69 0.45
N TYR A 74 4.51 -3.51 -0.58
CA TYR A 74 4.00 -3.27 -1.92
C TYR A 74 2.88 -4.27 -2.23
N CYS A 75 1.79 -3.78 -2.82
CA CYS A 75 0.72 -4.60 -3.38
C CYS A 75 0.54 -4.25 -4.86
N PHE A 76 0.61 -5.26 -5.71
CA PHE A 76 0.36 -5.18 -7.13
C PHE A 76 -1.01 -5.76 -7.43
N CYS A 77 -1.91 -4.91 -7.92
CA CYS A 77 -3.30 -5.26 -8.18
C CYS A 77 -3.68 -4.99 -9.64
N ARG A 78 -4.68 -5.73 -10.12
CA ARG A 78 -5.37 -5.45 -11.38
C ARG A 78 -6.84 -5.13 -11.11
N MET A 79 -7.34 -4.11 -11.79
CA MET A 79 -8.76 -3.76 -11.77
C MET A 79 -9.55 -4.79 -12.58
N GLU A 80 -10.52 -5.41 -11.93
CA GLU A 80 -11.49 -6.31 -12.56
C GLU A 80 -12.82 -5.64 -12.82
#